data_AF-A0A1I3PTE6-F1
#
_entry.id   AF-A0A1I3PTE6-F1
#
_cell.length_a   1.000
_cell.length_b   1.000
_cell.length_c   1.000
_cell.angle_alpha   90.00
_cell.angle_beta   90.00
_cell.angle_gamma   90.00
#
_symmetry.space_group_name_H-M   'P 1'
#
loop_
_entity.id
_entity.type
_entity.pdbx_description
1 polymer ?
#
loop_
_entity_poly.entity_id
_entity_poly.type
_entity_poly.pdbx_seq_one_letter_code
_entity_poly.pdbx_strand_id
1 'polypeptide(L)'
;MIKYFVPVLGLLLSACSSLGLWPDTSATPPIAAAVTGPPSEDDVQKGVEKLAVEAKLVRPVEMSALRKAEHGPGDYFVCLREVNPPPDQSRRTYSVFFNSVYVGSRLSVILEACEQQQYTLMN
;
A
#
# COMPACT_ATOMS: atom_id res chain seq x y z
N MET A 1 33.15 42.18 24.55
CA MET A 1 33.70 41.71 23.27
C MET A 1 33.85 40.20 23.32
N ILE A 2 32.91 39.45 22.76
CA ILE A 2 33.11 38.04 22.37
C ILE A 2 32.65 37.94 20.93
N LYS A 3 33.60 37.64 20.06
CA LYS A 3 33.49 37.59 18.60
C LYS A 3 32.86 36.25 18.18
N TYR A 4 31.98 36.34 17.19
CA TYR A 4 31.43 35.32 16.29
C TYR A 4 32.19 33.99 16.21
N PHE A 5 31.47 32.86 16.26
CA PHE A 5 31.78 31.69 15.43
C PHE A 5 30.57 30.73 15.31
N VAL A 6 29.58 31.14 14.52
CA VAL A 6 28.74 30.22 13.72
C VAL A 6 29.39 30.28 12.33
N PRO A 7 29.88 29.18 11.71
CA PRO A 7 29.00 28.11 11.20
C PRO A 7 29.68 26.73 11.01
N VAL A 8 29.26 25.67 11.70
CA VAL A 8 29.65 24.28 11.33
C VAL A 8 28.47 23.33 11.49
N LEU A 9 27.40 23.55 10.72
CA LEU A 9 26.28 22.61 10.65
C LEU A 9 25.65 22.55 9.25
N GLY A 10 26.50 22.62 8.21
CA GLY A 10 26.06 22.74 6.81
C GLY A 10 26.69 21.76 5.83
N LEU A 11 27.29 20.64 6.26
CA LEU A 11 28.12 19.79 5.39
C LEU A 11 27.78 18.29 5.36
N LEU A 12 26.61 17.85 5.84
CA LEU A 12 26.26 16.41 5.89
C LEU A 12 25.12 15.95 4.95
N LEU A 13 24.69 16.77 3.98
CA LEU A 13 23.64 16.39 3.02
C LEU A 13 24.14 16.07 1.60
N SER A 14 25.45 15.90 1.39
CA SER A 14 26.03 15.65 0.07
C SER A 14 26.73 14.29 -0.02
N ALA A 15 25.96 13.20 -0.05
CA ALA A 15 26.42 11.92 -0.60
C ALA A 15 25.24 10.93 -0.77
N CYS A 16 24.38 11.16 -1.77
CA CYS A 16 23.59 10.08 -2.36
C CYS A 16 23.32 10.38 -3.84
N SER A 17 24.39 10.50 -4.60
CA SER A 17 24.33 10.39 -6.06
C SER A 17 25.40 9.38 -6.46
N SER A 18 25.19 8.12 -6.05
CA SER A 18 25.89 7.00 -6.67
C SER A 18 25.34 6.90 -8.08
N LEU A 19 26.19 7.21 -9.06
CA LEU A 19 25.92 7.01 -10.46
C LEU A 19 25.32 5.62 -10.69
N GLY A 20 24.14 5.60 -11.29
CA GLY A 20 23.59 4.41 -11.92
C GLY A 20 24.50 4.00 -13.08
N LEU A 21 25.41 3.06 -12.83
CA LEU A 21 25.79 2.09 -13.85
C LEU A 21 24.68 1.03 -13.85
N TRP A 22 23.68 1.22 -14.69
CA TRP A 22 22.75 0.15 -15.02
C TRP A 22 23.43 -0.69 -16.10
N PRO A 23 23.68 -1.99 -15.90
CA PRO A 23 24.04 -2.84 -17.03
C PRO A 23 22.83 -2.91 -17.96
N ASP A 24 23.04 -2.60 -19.24
CA ASP A 24 22.15 -2.92 -20.35
C ASP A 24 21.95 -4.44 -20.38
N THR A 25 21.04 -4.93 -19.54
CA THR A 25 20.50 -6.28 -19.65
C THR A 25 19.16 -6.14 -20.35
N SER A 26 19.22 -6.07 -21.68
CA SER A 26 18.08 -6.37 -22.54
C SER A 26 17.76 -7.87 -22.43
N ALA A 27 17.31 -8.30 -21.26
CA ALA A 27 16.59 -9.55 -21.11
C ALA A 27 15.16 -9.14 -20.80
N THR A 28 14.37 -8.92 -21.85
CA THR A 28 12.91 -8.89 -21.75
C THR A 28 12.52 -10.27 -21.20
N PRO A 29 12.10 -10.40 -19.92
CA PRO A 29 11.48 -11.65 -19.50
C PRO A 29 10.25 -11.84 -20.39
N PRO A 30 9.85 -13.09 -20.71
CA PRO A 30 8.57 -13.31 -21.36
C PRO A 30 7.53 -12.57 -20.51
N ILE A 31 6.88 -11.57 -21.11
CA ILE A 31 5.78 -10.86 -20.49
C ILE A 31 4.75 -11.96 -20.27
N ALA A 32 4.73 -12.54 -19.07
CA ALA A 32 3.60 -13.33 -18.63
C ALA A 32 2.41 -12.42 -18.91
N ALA A 33 1.53 -12.86 -19.82
CA ALA A 33 0.35 -12.10 -20.18
C ALA A 33 -0.27 -11.64 -18.85
N ALA A 34 -0.27 -10.33 -18.61
CA ALA A 34 -0.87 -9.80 -17.40
C ALA A 34 -2.28 -10.36 -17.41
N VAL A 35 -2.62 -11.15 -16.40
CA VAL A 35 -3.99 -11.60 -16.21
C VAL A 35 -4.76 -10.30 -16.06
N THR A 36 -5.50 -9.95 -17.10
CA THR A 36 -6.13 -8.65 -17.27
C THR A 36 -7.59 -8.87 -16.95
N GLY A 37 -7.99 -8.48 -15.74
CA GLY A 37 -9.34 -8.73 -15.26
C GLY A 37 -9.48 -8.52 -13.76
N PRO A 38 -10.73 -8.49 -13.28
CA PRO A 38 -11.00 -8.44 -11.85
C PRO A 38 -10.37 -9.66 -11.15
N PRO A 39 -9.83 -9.50 -9.93
CA PRO A 39 -9.34 -10.61 -9.13
C PRO A 39 -10.46 -11.62 -8.83
N SER A 40 -10.09 -12.89 -8.69
CA SER A 40 -11.00 -13.90 -8.13
C SER A 40 -11.26 -13.64 -6.65
N GLU A 41 -12.33 -14.21 -6.10
CA GLU A 41 -12.62 -14.09 -4.66
C GLU A 41 -11.47 -14.64 -3.79
N ASP A 42 -10.84 -15.74 -4.22
CA ASP A 42 -9.68 -16.33 -3.56
C ASP A 42 -8.45 -15.41 -3.59
N ASP A 43 -8.21 -14.72 -4.72
CA ASP A 43 -7.12 -13.75 -4.83
C ASP A 43 -7.36 -12.51 -3.95
N VAL A 44 -8.61 -12.06 -3.85
CA VAL A 44 -8.99 -10.98 -2.93
C VAL A 44 -8.74 -11.42 -1.49
N GLN A 45 -9.24 -12.59 -1.09
CA GLN A 45 -9.05 -13.11 0.27
C GLN A 45 -7.57 -13.24 0.62
N LYS A 46 -6.75 -13.79 -0.28
CA LYS A 46 -5.29 -13.90 -0.09
C LYS A 46 -4.61 -12.54 0.05
N GLY A 47 -4.98 -11.58 -0.79
CA GLY A 47 -4.42 -10.23 -0.74
C GLY A 47 -4.79 -9.49 0.55
N VAL A 48 -6.02 -9.63 1.00
CA VAL A 48 -6.51 -9.02 2.24
C VAL A 48 -5.87 -9.68 3.46
N GLU A 49 -5.78 -11.01 3.50
CA GLU A 49 -5.11 -11.74 4.59
C GLU A 49 -3.63 -11.35 4.68
N LYS A 50 -2.96 -11.29 3.53
CA LYS A 50 -1.57 -10.81 3.43
C LYS A 50 -1.42 -9.42 4.06
N LEU A 51 -2.29 -8.47 3.69
CA LEU A 51 -2.21 -7.13 4.25
C LEU A 51 -2.55 -7.10 5.74
N ALA A 52 -3.54 -7.88 6.19
CA ALA A 52 -3.89 -7.94 7.61
C ALA A 52 -2.69 -8.35 8.46
N VAL A 53 -1.88 -9.32 7.98
CA VAL A 53 -0.63 -9.73 8.62
C VAL A 53 0.44 -8.63 8.53
N GLU A 54 0.68 -8.07 7.34
CA GLU A 54 1.69 -7.02 7.12
C GLU A 54 1.44 -5.76 7.97
N ALA A 55 0.18 -5.34 8.06
CA ALA A 55 -0.26 -4.17 8.84
C ALA A 55 -0.51 -4.49 10.33
N LYS A 56 -0.37 -5.76 10.73
CA LYS A 56 -0.61 -6.27 12.10
C LYS A 56 -2.01 -5.89 12.59
N LEU A 57 -3.01 -6.11 11.75
CA LEU A 57 -4.40 -5.83 12.09
C LEU A 57 -4.91 -6.87 13.09
N VAL A 58 -5.60 -6.40 14.12
CA VAL A 58 -6.28 -7.24 15.10
C VAL A 58 -7.54 -7.81 14.47
N ARG A 59 -7.68 -9.14 14.52
CA ARG A 59 -8.88 -9.82 14.05
C ARG A 59 -10.05 -9.58 15.02
N PRO A 60 -11.31 -9.51 14.53
CA PRO A 60 -11.70 -9.69 13.13
C PRO A 60 -11.48 -8.42 12.27
N VAL A 61 -11.23 -8.65 10.99
CA VAL A 61 -11.16 -7.60 9.96
C VAL A 61 -12.41 -7.62 9.10
N GLU A 62 -12.74 -6.48 8.52
CA GLU A 62 -13.85 -6.31 7.59
C GLU A 62 -13.38 -5.62 6.31
N MET A 63 -14.02 -5.96 5.19
CA MET A 63 -13.68 -5.40 3.88
C MET A 63 -14.89 -4.86 3.14
N SER A 64 -14.65 -3.88 2.26
CA SER A 64 -15.66 -3.39 1.32
C SER A 64 -15.83 -4.35 0.15
N ALA A 65 -16.88 -4.12 -0.65
CA ALA A 65 -16.98 -4.70 -1.99
C ALA A 65 -15.78 -4.30 -2.86
N LEU A 66 -15.44 -5.17 -3.82
CA LEU A 66 -14.43 -4.93 -4.85
C LEU A 66 -14.88 -3.82 -5.78
N ARG A 67 -14.01 -2.83 -6.01
CA ARG A 67 -14.27 -1.68 -6.89
C ARG A 67 -13.12 -1.50 -7.87
N LYS A 68 -13.38 -0.81 -8.98
CA LYS A 68 -12.33 -0.33 -9.86
C LYS A 68 -11.58 0.84 -9.21
N ALA A 69 -10.28 0.84 -9.37
CA ALA A 69 -9.42 1.93 -8.92
C ALA A 69 -9.24 2.94 -10.06
N GLU A 70 -9.54 4.20 -9.77
CA GLU A 70 -9.15 5.32 -10.66
C GLU A 70 -7.69 5.74 -10.43
N HIS A 71 -7.14 5.41 -9.27
CA HIS A 71 -5.80 5.76 -8.83
C HIS A 71 -5.19 4.62 -8.02
N GLY A 72 -3.87 4.46 -8.10
CA GLY A 72 -3.13 3.50 -7.29
C GLY A 72 -2.31 2.54 -8.16
N PRO A 73 -1.66 1.55 -7.52
CA PRO A 73 -0.79 0.59 -8.21
C PRO A 73 -1.53 -0.53 -8.94
N GLY A 74 -2.87 -0.62 -8.82
CA GLY A 74 -3.66 -1.64 -9.52
C GLY A 74 -5.02 -1.13 -9.97
N ASP A 75 -5.68 -1.91 -10.82
CA ASP A 75 -6.93 -1.61 -11.53
C ASP A 75 -8.19 -1.82 -10.67
N TYR A 76 -8.07 -2.64 -9.62
CA TYR A 76 -9.13 -2.94 -8.67
C TYR A 76 -8.63 -2.74 -7.24
N PHE A 77 -9.55 -2.49 -6.32
CA PHE A 77 -9.23 -2.43 -4.92
C PHE A 77 -10.40 -2.77 -3.99
N VAL A 78 -10.07 -3.14 -2.76
CA VAL A 78 -10.99 -3.18 -1.62
C VAL A 78 -10.49 -2.28 -0.50
N CYS A 79 -11.39 -1.85 0.36
CA CYS A 79 -11.05 -1.20 1.61
C CYS A 79 -11.01 -2.24 2.74
N LEU A 80 -9.98 -2.21 3.58
CA LEU A 80 -9.78 -3.13 4.71
C LEU A 80 -9.64 -2.36 6.01
N ARG A 81 -10.29 -2.80 7.09
CA ARG A 81 -10.09 -2.25 8.43
C ARG A 81 -10.37 -3.26 9.54
N GLU A 82 -9.90 -2.95 10.74
CA GLU A 82 -10.25 -3.68 11.96
C GLU A 82 -11.67 -3.36 12.39
N VAL A 83 -12.41 -4.38 12.83
CA VAL A 83 -13.75 -4.18 13.40
C VAL A 83 -13.63 -3.49 14.76
N ASN A 84 -12.74 -3.99 15.62
CA ASN A 84 -12.53 -3.50 16.98
C ASN A 84 -11.04 -3.21 17.21
N PRO A 85 -10.53 -2.04 16.80
CA PRO A 85 -9.15 -1.65 17.10
C PRO A 85 -8.95 -1.56 18.63
N PRO A 86 -7.72 -1.77 19.12
CA PRO A 86 -7.38 -1.51 20.53
C PRO A 86 -7.78 -0.09 20.97
N PRO A 87 -8.18 0.12 22.23
CA PRO A 87 -8.70 1.41 22.71
C PRO A 87 -7.68 2.55 22.64
N ASP A 88 -6.39 2.23 22.57
CA ASP A 88 -5.26 3.14 22.42
C ASP A 88 -4.90 3.43 20.95
N GLN A 89 -5.60 2.82 19.99
CA GLN A 89 -5.29 2.95 18.56
C GLN A 89 -6.48 3.52 17.77
N SER A 90 -6.18 4.46 16.87
CA SER A 90 -7.15 4.90 15.87
C SER A 90 -7.45 3.78 14.87
N ARG A 91 -8.72 3.61 14.47
CA ARG A 91 -9.09 2.67 13.41
C ARG A 91 -8.36 3.03 12.12
N ARG A 92 -7.45 2.16 11.68
CA ARG A 92 -6.74 2.31 10.41
C ARG A 92 -7.54 1.64 9.30
N THR A 93 -7.75 2.38 8.21
CA THR A 93 -8.39 1.88 7.00
C THR A 93 -7.37 1.86 5.89
N TYR A 94 -7.27 0.74 5.18
CA TYR A 94 -6.33 0.51 4.10
C TYR A 94 -7.06 0.32 2.78
N SER A 95 -6.39 0.68 1.69
CA SER A 95 -6.78 0.34 0.33
C SER A 95 -5.85 -0.76 -0.17
N VAL A 96 -6.42 -1.87 -0.63
CA VAL A 96 -5.71 -3.08 -1.09
C VAL A 96 -5.93 -3.21 -2.59
N PHE A 97 -4.86 -3.17 -3.40
CA PHE A 97 -4.94 -3.07 -4.85
C PHE A 97 -4.63 -4.38 -5.58
N PHE A 98 -5.27 -4.57 -6.74
CA PHE A 98 -5.20 -5.80 -7.54
C PHE A 98 -5.17 -5.54 -9.05
N ASN A 99 -4.35 -6.31 -9.78
CA ASN A 99 -4.41 -6.54 -11.23
C ASN A 99 -4.61 -8.05 -11.45
N SER A 100 -5.81 -8.56 -11.14
CA SER A 100 -6.12 -9.98 -10.88
C SER A 100 -5.48 -10.60 -9.63
N VAL A 101 -4.29 -10.17 -9.21
CA VAL A 101 -3.63 -10.59 -7.96
C VAL A 101 -3.22 -9.36 -7.14
N TYR A 102 -2.89 -9.55 -5.86
CA TYR A 102 -2.41 -8.47 -4.97
C TYR A 102 -1.16 -7.80 -5.55
N VAL A 103 -1.23 -6.47 -5.76
CA VAL A 103 -0.09 -5.68 -6.27
C VAL A 103 0.42 -4.65 -5.26
N GLY A 104 -0.35 -4.34 -4.22
CA GLY A 104 0.09 -3.45 -3.16
C GLY A 104 -1.03 -2.91 -2.30
N SER A 105 -0.67 -2.08 -1.35
CA SER A 105 -1.61 -1.45 -0.43
C SER A 105 -1.09 -0.11 0.08
N ARG A 106 -1.99 0.69 0.65
CA ARG A 106 -1.65 1.90 1.42
C ARG A 106 -2.73 2.19 2.46
N LEU A 107 -2.41 3.04 3.43
CA LEU A 107 -3.44 3.68 4.25
C LEU A 107 -4.37 4.45 3.30
N SER A 108 -5.67 4.20 3.41
CA SER A 108 -6.65 4.87 2.56
C SER A 108 -6.59 6.36 2.85
N VAL A 109 -6.41 7.13 1.78
CA VAL A 109 -6.55 8.58 1.79
C VAL A 109 -7.91 8.92 1.20
N ILE A 110 -8.39 10.15 1.35
CA ILE A 110 -9.74 10.57 0.93
C ILE A 110 -10.10 10.15 -0.51
N LEU A 111 -9.10 9.94 -1.37
CA LEU A 111 -9.24 9.50 -2.76
C LEU A 111 -10.03 8.20 -2.96
N GLU A 112 -9.87 7.20 -2.10
CA GLU A 112 -10.60 5.93 -2.26
C GLU A 112 -12.00 5.95 -1.62
N ALA A 113 -12.31 7.01 -0.85
CA ALA A 113 -13.53 7.17 -0.08
C ALA A 113 -13.88 5.92 0.77
N CYS A 114 -12.86 5.25 1.35
CA CYS A 114 -13.06 4.01 2.10
C CYS A 114 -13.96 4.19 3.33
N GLU A 115 -13.93 5.36 3.96
CA GLU A 115 -14.78 5.68 5.12
C GLU A 115 -16.28 5.63 4.82
N GLN A 116 -16.67 5.81 3.55
CA GLN A 116 -18.07 5.85 3.12
C GLN A 116 -18.58 4.49 2.61
N GLN A 117 -17.73 3.46 2.61
CA GLN A 117 -18.12 2.15 2.08
C GLN A 117 -18.91 1.34 3.09
N GLN A 118 -19.71 0.41 2.58
CA GLN A 118 -20.26 -0.69 3.36
C GLN A 118 -19.20 -1.77 3.54
N TYR A 119 -19.14 -2.33 4.75
CA TYR A 119 -18.16 -3.34 5.13
C TYR A 119 -18.85 -4.64 5.52
N THR A 120 -18.22 -5.74 5.12
CA THR A 120 -18.63 -7.09 5.46
C THR A 120 -17.49 -7.77 6.21
N LEU A 121 -17.81 -8.49 7.29
CA LEU A 121 -16.84 -9.29 8.01
C LEU A 121 -16.16 -10.28 7.07
N MET A 122 -14.84 -10.32 7.15
CA MET A 122 -14.07 -11.31 6.41
C MET A 122 -14.05 -12.61 7.23
N ASN A 123 -14.63 -13.66 6.66
CA ASN A 123 -14.71 -14.98 7.29
C ASN A 123 -13.35 -15.68 7.29
#